data_AF-A0A7C4BSH7-F1
#
_entry.id   AF-A0A7C4BSH7-F1
#
_cell.length_a   1.000
_cell.length_b   1.000
_cell.length_c   1.000
_cell.angle_alpha   90.00
_cell.angle_beta   90.00
_cell.angle_gamma   90.00
#
_symmetry.space_group_name_H-M   'P 1'
#
loop_
_entity.id
_entity.type
_entity.pdbx_description
1 polymer ?
#
loop_
_entity_poly.entity_id
_entity_poly.type
_entity_poly.pdbx_seq_one_letter_code
_entity_poly.pdbx_strand_id
1 'polypeptide(L)'
;MRELQKVVQKGDKALVLFVVQRPDAERFGPNFEVDPRFSQAFCEALRAGVRTQALVCAFDGEELHPQKLLGPESLVLPEACLASF
;
A
#
# COMPACT_ATOMS: atom_id res chain seq x y z
N MET A 1 -7.28 -2.47 -7.18
CA MET A 1 -7.88 -2.71 -5.84
C MET A 1 -9.03 -3.69 -5.86
N ARG A 2 -10.11 -3.43 -6.64
CA ARG A 2 -11.26 -4.35 -6.72
C ARG A 2 -10.89 -5.79 -7.12
N GLU A 3 -9.95 -5.98 -8.05
CA GLU A 3 -9.53 -7.35 -8.41
C GLU A 3 -8.83 -8.07 -7.26
N LEU A 4 -8.03 -7.37 -6.45
CA LEU A 4 -7.39 -7.97 -5.27
C LEU A 4 -8.41 -8.28 -4.18
N GLN A 5 -9.45 -7.45 -4.02
CA GLN A 5 -10.58 -7.76 -3.14
C GLN A 5 -11.27 -9.05 -3.58
N LYS A 6 -11.54 -9.22 -4.88
CA LYS A 6 -12.15 -10.45 -5.40
C LYS A 6 -11.30 -11.68 -5.13
N VAL A 7 -9.97 -11.56 -5.21
CA VAL A 7 -9.04 -12.66 -4.84
C VAL A 7 -9.24 -13.04 -3.38
N VAL A 8 -9.24 -12.05 -2.47
CA VAL A 8 -9.43 -12.34 -1.04
C VAL A 8 -10.83 -12.88 -0.72
N GLN A 9 -11.87 -12.36 -1.38
CA GLN A 9 -13.25 -12.85 -1.23
C GLN A 9 -13.44 -14.30 -1.69
N LYS A 10 -12.60 -14.79 -2.60
CA LYS A 10 -12.58 -16.20 -3.01
C LYS A 10 -11.85 -17.11 -2.02
N GLY A 11 -11.26 -16.55 -0.96
CA GLY A 11 -10.51 -17.28 0.06
C GLY A 11 -8.98 -17.29 -0.13
N ASP A 12 -8.48 -16.68 -1.20
CA ASP A 12 -7.04 -16.59 -1.46
C ASP A 12 -6.39 -15.40 -0.73
N LYS A 13 -5.06 -15.34 -0.74
CA LYS A 13 -4.30 -14.21 -0.17
C LYS A 13 -3.91 -13.24 -1.27
N ALA A 14 -4.08 -11.94 -1.03
CA ALA A 14 -3.61 -10.88 -1.93
C ALA A 14 -2.72 -9.87 -1.20
N LEU A 15 -1.75 -9.31 -1.92
CA LEU A 15 -0.84 -8.27 -1.45
C LEU A 15 -0.72 -7.20 -2.55
N VAL A 16 -0.79 -5.92 -2.16
CA VAL A 16 -0.27 -4.82 -2.96
C VAL A 16 1.14 -4.50 -2.47
N LEU A 17 2.12 -4.56 -3.36
CA LEU A 17 3.48 -4.11 -3.08
C LEU A 17 3.75 -2.82 -3.84
N PHE A 18 4.00 -1.73 -3.12
CA PHE A 18 4.46 -0.48 -3.73
C PHE A 18 5.98 -0.50 -3.85
N VAL A 19 6.51 -0.22 -5.04
CA VAL A 19 7.95 -0.01 -5.24
C VAL A 19 8.22 1.49 -5.14
N VAL A 20 8.92 1.89 -4.09
CA VAL A 20 9.12 3.29 -3.72
C VAL A 20 10.55 3.69 -4.05
N GLN A 21 10.73 4.45 -5.14
CA GLN A 21 12.04 4.97 -5.58
C GLN A 21 12.40 6.27 -4.84
N ARG A 22 12.32 6.21 -3.51
CA ARG A 22 12.57 7.33 -2.62
C ARG A 22 13.26 6.79 -1.36
N PRO A 23 14.60 6.77 -1.32
CA PRO A 23 15.35 6.04 -0.29
C PRO A 23 15.16 6.61 1.12
N ASP A 24 14.74 7.87 1.25
CA ASP A 24 14.38 8.54 2.51
C ASP A 24 12.95 8.25 2.98
N ALA A 25 12.18 7.40 2.29
CA ALA A 25 10.82 7.08 2.70
C ALA A 25 10.78 6.23 3.99
N GLU A 26 10.13 6.75 5.02
CA GLU A 26 9.89 6.03 6.29
C GLU A 26 8.43 5.59 6.46
N ARG A 27 7.50 6.17 5.70
CA ARG A 27 6.07 5.90 5.78
C ARG A 27 5.44 5.96 4.40
N PHE A 28 4.29 5.30 4.23
CA PHE A 28 3.58 5.28 2.96
C PHE A 28 2.06 5.30 3.18
N GLY A 29 1.32 5.74 2.16
CA GLY A 29 -0.13 5.81 2.19
C GLY A 29 -0.66 6.37 0.86
N PRO A 30 -1.95 6.17 0.55
CA PRO A 30 -2.54 6.78 -0.63
C PRO A 30 -2.70 8.29 -0.43
N ASN A 31 -2.50 9.06 -1.51
CA ASN A 31 -2.65 10.50 -1.48
C ASN A 31 -4.13 10.88 -1.73
N PHE A 32 -4.85 11.19 -0.65
CA PHE A 32 -6.27 11.54 -0.69
C PHE A 32 -6.58 12.85 -1.41
N GLU A 33 -5.67 13.82 -1.36
CA GLU A 33 -5.87 15.12 -2.02
C GLU A 33 -5.80 14.97 -3.54
N VAL A 34 -4.88 14.13 -4.03
CA VAL A 34 -4.68 13.93 -5.47
C VAL A 34 -5.66 12.92 -6.05
N ASP A 35 -5.92 11.80 -5.37
CA ASP A 35 -6.85 10.78 -5.84
C ASP A 35 -7.69 10.20 -4.69
N PRO A 36 -8.82 10.84 -4.34
CA PRO A 36 -9.70 10.34 -3.30
C PRO A 36 -10.38 9.01 -3.68
N ARG A 37 -10.59 8.76 -4.98
CA ARG A 37 -11.26 7.53 -5.45
C ARG A 37 -10.36 6.31 -5.28
N PHE A 38 -9.09 6.42 -5.67
CA PHE A 38 -8.10 5.39 -5.40
C PHE A 38 -7.94 5.17 -3.90
N SER A 39 -7.86 6.27 -3.13
CA SER A 39 -7.67 6.20 -1.68
C SER A 39 -8.82 5.48 -0.96
N GLN A 40 -10.07 5.73 -1.36
CA GLN A 40 -11.23 4.97 -0.86
C GLN A 40 -11.15 3.49 -1.24
N ALA A 41 -10.88 3.18 -2.50
CA ALA A 41 -10.74 1.80 -2.97
C ALA A 41 -9.57 1.06 -2.30
N PHE A 42 -8.51 1.78 -1.94
CA PHE A 42 -7.38 1.28 -1.14
C PHE A 42 -7.85 0.86 0.24
N CYS A 43 -8.57 1.73 0.96
CA CYS A 43 -9.09 1.43 2.29
C CYS A 43 -10.10 0.27 2.28
N GLU A 44 -11.00 0.22 1.29
CA GLU A 44 -11.90 -0.91 1.10
C GLU A 44 -11.15 -2.22 0.85
N ALA A 45 -10.03 -2.17 0.11
CA ALA A 45 -9.22 -3.36 -0.14
C ALA A 45 -8.56 -3.89 1.13
N LEU A 46 -8.00 -3.00 1.96
CA LEU A 46 -7.43 -3.40 3.24
C LEU A 46 -8.47 -4.05 4.15
N ARG A 47 -9.68 -3.46 4.24
CA ARG A 47 -10.79 -4.04 5.02
C ARG A 47 -11.23 -5.40 4.51
N ALA A 48 -11.20 -5.62 3.21
CA ALA A 48 -11.48 -6.91 2.61
C ALA A 48 -10.40 -7.97 2.88
N GLY A 49 -9.27 -7.60 3.52
CA GLY A 49 -8.17 -8.50 3.85
C GLY A 49 -7.00 -8.47 2.87
N VAL A 50 -6.98 -7.54 1.91
CA VAL A 50 -5.81 -7.32 1.05
C VAL A 50 -4.69 -6.74 1.90
N ARG A 51 -3.51 -7.37 1.88
CA ARG A 51 -2.34 -6.84 2.59
C ARG A 51 -1.66 -5.75 1.76
N THR A 52 -0.89 -4.90 2.41
CA THR A 52 -0.08 -3.88 1.73
C THR A 52 1.30 -3.75 2.37
N GLN A 53 2.31 -3.52 1.53
CA GLN A 53 3.68 -3.21 1.94
C GLN A 53 4.31 -2.23 0.94
N ALA A 54 5.39 -1.58 1.33
CA ALA A 54 6.20 -0.78 0.42
C ALA A 54 7.66 -1.23 0.43
N LEU A 55 8.20 -1.59 -0.73
CA LEU A 55 9.61 -1.85 -0.93
C LEU A 55 10.30 -0.55 -1.30
N VAL A 56 11.07 0.00 -0.38
CA VAL A 56 11.90 1.19 -0.61
C VAL A 56 13.14 0.78 -1.37
N CYS A 57 13.39 1.46 -2.47
CA CYS A 57 14.54 1.24 -3.33
C CYS A 57 15.35 2.53 -3.49
N ALA A 58 16.65 2.36 -3.70
CA ALA A 58 17.53 3.40 -4.23
C ALA A 58 17.81 3.11 -5.70
N PHE A 59 17.84 4.15 -6.53
CA PHE A 59 18.27 4.05 -7.93
C PHE A 59 19.66 4.65 -8.05
N ASP A 60 20.62 3.93 -8.62
CA ASP A 60 21.99 4.39 -8.77
C ASP A 60 22.29 5.02 -10.14
N GLY A 61 21.30 5.03 -11.06
CA GLY A 61 21.47 5.47 -12.44
C GLY A 61 21.31 4.33 -13.45
N GLU A 62 21.44 3.07 -13.01
CA GLU A 62 21.33 1.87 -13.85
C GLU A 62 20.30 0.88 -13.29
N GLU A 63 20.34 0.62 -11.98
CA GLU A 63 19.56 -0.42 -11.32
C GLU A 63 18.78 0.08 -10.09
N LEU A 64 17.68 -0.61 -9.79
CA LEU A 64 16.91 -0.41 -8.58
C LEU A 64 17.35 -1.38 -7.49
N HIS A 65 17.92 -0.83 -6.42
CA HIS A 65 18.44 -1.58 -5.28
C HIS A 65 17.44 -1.55 -4.13
N PRO A 66 16.85 -2.69 -3.74
CA PRO A 66 16.00 -2.78 -2.56
C PRO A 66 16.78 -2.40 -1.29
N GLN A 67 16.21 -1.52 -0.47
CA GLN A 67 16.81 -1.02 0.77
C GLN A 67 16.08 -1.56 1.99
N LYS A 68 14.76 -1.40 2.05
CA LYS A 68 13.93 -1.83 3.18
C LYS A 68 12.48 -2.10 2.77
N LEU A 69 11.80 -2.90 3.57
CA LEU A 69 10.38 -3.18 3.42
C LEU A 69 9.62 -2.49 4.56
N LEU A 70 8.71 -1.58 4.22
CA LEU A 70 7.80 -0.93 5.15
C LEU A 70 6.53 -1.78 5.27
N GLY A 71 6.21 -2.18 6.50
CA GLY A 71 5.04 -2.97 6.84
C GLY A 71 3.84 -2.12 7.27
N PRO A 72 2.78 -2.75 7.79
CA PRO A 72 1.56 -2.08 8.25
C PRO A 72 1.81 -0.98 9.29
N GLU A 73 2.85 -1.08 10.10
CA GLU A 73 3.26 -0.09 11.10
C GLU A 73 3.68 1.25 10.49
N SER A 74 4.09 1.23 9.22
CA SER A 74 4.56 2.40 8.47
C SER A 74 3.47 2.97 7.54
N LEU A 75 2.27 2.38 7.57
CA LEU A 75 1.13 2.79 6.74
C LEU A 75 0.39 3.98 7.38
N VAL A 76 0.17 5.03 6.61
CA VAL A 76 -0.54 6.24 7.01
C VAL A 76 -1.90 6.27 6.31
N LEU A 77 -2.96 6.27 7.12
CA LEU A 77 -4.34 6.37 6.67
C LEU A 77 -5.09 7.42 7.50
N PRO A 78 -6.07 8.13 6.91
CA PRO A 78 -6.98 8.96 7.68
C PRO A 78 -7.88 8.10 8.57
N GLU A 79 -8.38 8.67 9.67
CA GLU A 79 -9.27 7.99 10.63
C GLU A 79 -10.50 7.36 9.96
N ALA A 80 -11.05 8.01 8.93
CA ALA A 80 -12.18 7.50 8.15
C ALA A 80 -11.91 6.12 7.51
N CYS A 81 -10.63 5.78 7.29
CA CYS A 81 -10.24 4.44 6.84
C CYS A 81 -10.12 3.46 8.00
N LEU A 82 -9.75 3.93 9.19
CA LEU A 82 -9.45 3.11 10.36
C LEU A 82 -10.68 2.68 11.19
N ALA A 83 -11.79 3.42 11.14
CA ALA A 83 -12.99 3.22 11.97
C ALA A 83 -13.78 1.91 11.74
N SER A 84 -13.21 0.90 11.08
CA SER A 84 -13.84 -0.41 10.86
C SER A 84 -12.83 -1.56 10.79
N PHE A 85 -11.63 -1.39 11.35
CA PHE A 85 -10.69 -2.48 11.62
C PHE A 85 -10.87 -3.02 13.04
#